data_AF-A0A1Q3C2R6-F1
#
_entry.id   AF-A0A1Q3C2R6-F1
#
_cell.length_a   1.000
_cell.length_b   1.000
_cell.length_c   1.000
_cell.angle_alpha   90.00
_cell.angle_beta   90.00
_cell.angle_gamma   90.00
#
_symmetry.space_group_name_H-M   'P 1'
#
loop_
_entity.id
_entity.type
_entity.pdbx_description
1 polymer ?
#
loop_
_entity_poly.entity_id
_entity_poly.type
_entity_poly.pdbx_seq_one_letter_code
_entity_poly.pdbx_strand_id
1 'polypeptide(L)'
;MTRALVLSQPHLLSPTDDPPQNAEFNLRLKEQECLTLLKRCKDMEDLKQVHAQVLKWGFFWNSFCASNLVLTCAISDWGSMDYACSIFQQVDEPGSFDFNTMIRGHVKGMNYEEALFLYYEMIKTGVQPDNYTYTCLLKACARLQALQEAMQIHGHIFKLELEDDEFVQNSLISMYGKCGEIELSCALFKQKDIKSVASWSAVIAAHASLGMWNECLMFFGNMSSEGCWRPEESIFVSVLTACTHLGALDLGRCIHGSLMRSITELNVIVLTSLIDMYVKCGCLEKGFCLFKKMANKNQLSYSVMISGLAMHGHGHEAIKIFSKMLDNGLEPDDVVYVGVLSACGHAGLVDEGLLYFERIKSEYEIEPTIQHYGCMVDLLGRAGMLNEALELIKSMHIKPTDVIWRSLLSACKVHQNLELGEIAAKNLLQSNSSNPSDYLLLSNMYAGAQRWEDVARTRSKIATNGFKQTPGFSLVEVGRRVYKFVSQDMSHPQWEGIYETIHQMEWQLKFEGYSADTSQVLHDIDEEEKRHRLKGHSQKLAIAFALIRTSQGSPIRIARNLRMCNDCHTYTKFISIIYEREITVRDRYRFHHFKDGTCSCRDYW
;
A
#
# COMPACT_ATOMS: atom_id res chain seq x y z
N MET A 1 69.83 7.61 43.67
CA MET A 1 70.42 6.32 44.10
C MET A 1 70.02 5.27 43.06
N THR A 2 70.77 5.11 41.96
CA THR A 2 71.77 4.04 41.76
C THR A 2 71.33 2.65 42.21
N ARG A 3 71.02 1.76 41.26
CA ARG A 3 71.99 0.76 40.77
C ARG A 3 71.49 0.03 39.52
N ALA A 4 72.38 0.00 38.53
CA ALA A 4 72.31 -0.80 37.31
C ALA A 4 72.75 -2.25 37.55
N LEU A 5 72.36 -3.14 36.64
CA LEU A 5 73.17 -4.27 36.18
C LEU A 5 72.86 -4.54 34.70
N VAL A 6 73.92 -4.74 33.92
CA VAL A 6 74.00 -4.78 32.45
C VAL A 6 74.40 -6.20 32.00
N LEU A 7 74.15 -6.47 30.71
CA LEU A 7 74.74 -7.47 29.78
C LEU A 7 73.73 -8.58 29.40
N SER A 8 73.41 -8.87 28.12
CA SER A 8 74.19 -8.74 26.88
C SER A 8 73.29 -8.76 25.62
N GLN A 9 73.55 -7.87 24.65
CA GLN A 9 73.10 -7.97 23.24
C GLN A 9 74.15 -8.71 22.39
N PRO A 10 73.75 -9.52 21.39
CA PRO A 10 74.55 -9.74 20.20
C PRO A 10 74.11 -8.80 19.07
N HIS A 11 75.10 -8.30 18.35
CA HIS A 11 75.02 -7.33 17.26
C HIS A 11 73.99 -7.68 16.18
N LEU A 12 72.98 -6.80 16.01
CA LEU A 12 72.22 -6.69 14.77
C LEU A 12 72.97 -5.72 13.85
N LEU A 13 73.42 -6.26 12.72
CA LEU A 13 73.91 -5.51 11.57
C LEU A 13 72.89 -4.42 11.20
N SER A 14 73.38 -3.19 11.09
CA SER A 14 72.67 -2.07 10.47
C SER A 14 72.37 -2.40 9.00
N PRO A 15 71.11 -2.34 8.53
CA PRO A 15 70.85 -2.25 7.11
C PRO A 15 71.14 -0.81 6.67
N THR A 16 72.16 -0.66 5.84
CA THR A 16 72.44 0.52 5.03
C THR A 16 71.30 0.79 4.04
N ASP A 17 71.11 2.07 3.76
CA ASP A 17 70.10 2.69 2.89
C ASP A 17 69.93 2.05 1.50
N ASP A 18 68.69 1.65 1.19
CA ASP A 18 67.91 1.91 -0.04
C ASP A 18 66.60 1.08 0.00
N PRO A 19 65.40 1.64 -0.29
CA PRO A 19 64.17 0.85 -0.29
C PRO A 19 64.11 -0.06 -1.54
N PRO A 20 63.78 -1.37 -1.42
CA PRO A 20 63.75 -2.25 -2.56
C PRO A 20 62.46 -2.02 -3.35
N GLN A 21 62.54 -1.34 -4.50
CA GLN A 21 61.46 -1.21 -5.48
C GLN A 21 60.80 -2.56 -5.85
N ASN A 22 61.49 -3.68 -5.62
CA ASN A 22 61.02 -5.04 -5.88
C ASN A 22 59.97 -5.56 -4.87
N ALA A 23 59.96 -5.08 -3.62
CA ALA A 23 59.01 -5.54 -2.61
C ALA A 23 57.62 -4.91 -2.81
N GLU A 24 57.59 -3.62 -3.15
CA GLU A 24 56.37 -2.87 -3.44
C GLU A 24 55.71 -3.34 -4.75
N PHE A 25 56.50 -3.70 -5.75
CA PHE A 25 56.01 -4.30 -7.00
C PHE A 25 55.33 -5.66 -6.77
N ASN A 26 55.92 -6.52 -5.93
CA ASN A 26 55.34 -7.82 -5.58
C ASN A 26 54.07 -7.70 -4.72
N LEU A 27 53.97 -6.68 -3.88
CA LEU A 27 52.77 -6.37 -3.09
C LEU A 27 51.59 -6.05 -4.01
N ARG A 28 51.75 -5.07 -4.93
CA ARG A 28 50.70 -4.63 -5.85
C ARG A 28 50.23 -5.76 -6.79
N LEU A 29 51.15 -6.62 -7.23
CA LEU A 29 50.82 -7.77 -8.06
C LEU A 29 49.88 -8.73 -7.32
N LYS A 30 50.18 -9.03 -6.05
CA LYS A 30 49.36 -9.92 -5.21
C LYS A 30 48.04 -9.30 -4.78
N GLU A 31 47.97 -7.99 -4.58
CA GLU A 31 46.71 -7.25 -4.37
C GLU A 31 45.78 -7.36 -5.60
N GLN A 32 46.34 -7.20 -6.80
CA GLN A 32 45.59 -7.39 -8.05
C GLN A 32 45.16 -8.85 -8.25
N GLU A 33 46.01 -9.81 -7.90
CA GLU A 33 45.69 -11.23 -7.92
C GLU A 33 44.54 -11.55 -6.97
N CYS A 34 44.58 -11.04 -5.74
CA CYS A 34 43.50 -11.15 -4.74
C CYS A 34 42.17 -10.64 -5.30
N LEU A 35 42.14 -9.41 -5.86
CA LEU A 35 40.93 -8.85 -6.48
C LEU A 35 40.39 -9.71 -7.63
N THR A 36 41.30 -10.27 -8.44
CA THR A 36 40.92 -11.11 -9.58
C THR A 36 40.28 -12.42 -9.13
N LEU A 37 40.80 -13.01 -8.05
CA LEU A 37 40.23 -14.20 -7.43
C LEU A 37 38.87 -13.91 -6.79
N LEU A 38 38.75 -12.81 -6.04
CA LEU A 38 37.49 -12.41 -5.40
C LEU A 38 36.37 -12.17 -6.40
N LYS A 39 36.67 -11.55 -7.56
CA LYS A 39 35.69 -11.36 -8.65
C LYS A 39 35.18 -12.66 -9.26
N ARG A 40 35.89 -13.78 -9.07
CA ARG A 40 35.51 -15.10 -9.60
C ARG A 40 34.74 -15.96 -8.61
N CYS A 41 34.70 -15.58 -7.33
CA CYS A 41 33.95 -16.30 -6.30
C CYS A 41 32.45 -16.31 -6.61
N LYS A 42 31.83 -17.47 -6.48
CA LYS A 42 30.38 -17.65 -6.69
C LYS A 42 29.64 -18.07 -5.41
N ASP A 43 30.37 -18.53 -4.42
CA ASP A 43 29.85 -19.00 -3.15
C ASP A 43 30.86 -18.80 -2.01
N MET A 44 30.44 -19.18 -0.80
CA MET A 44 31.26 -19.08 0.40
C MET A 44 32.46 -20.02 0.40
N GLU A 45 32.46 -21.10 -0.37
CA GLU A 45 33.56 -22.05 -0.40
C GLU A 45 34.73 -21.50 -1.22
N ASP A 46 34.42 -20.93 -2.39
CA ASP A 46 35.39 -20.17 -3.19
C ASP A 46 36.03 -19.05 -2.34
N LEU A 47 35.21 -18.28 -1.61
CA LEU A 47 35.69 -17.19 -0.78
C LEU A 47 36.64 -17.67 0.33
N LYS A 48 36.30 -18.79 1.01
CA LYS A 48 37.17 -19.38 2.04
C LYS A 48 38.50 -19.86 1.47
N GLN A 49 38.51 -20.38 0.25
CA GLN A 49 39.75 -20.76 -0.44
C GLN A 49 40.63 -19.54 -0.73
N VAL A 50 40.03 -18.45 -1.23
CA VAL A 50 40.75 -17.20 -1.48
C VAL A 50 41.27 -16.61 -0.16
N HIS A 51 40.46 -16.59 0.89
CA HIS A 51 40.89 -16.15 2.22
C HIS A 51 42.09 -16.97 2.74
N ALA A 52 42.05 -18.29 2.62
CA ALA A 52 43.16 -19.16 3.00
C ALA A 52 44.44 -18.90 2.19
N GLN A 53 44.32 -18.55 0.90
CA GLN A 53 45.45 -18.15 0.07
C GLN A 53 46.05 -16.81 0.52
N VAL A 54 45.21 -15.81 0.81
CA VAL A 54 45.65 -14.51 1.35
C VAL A 54 46.40 -14.67 2.67
N LEU A 55 45.92 -15.55 3.56
CA LEU A 55 46.61 -15.90 4.80
C LEU A 55 47.98 -16.54 4.53
N LYS A 56 48.07 -17.50 3.59
CA LYS A 56 49.35 -18.13 3.20
C LYS A 56 50.34 -17.15 2.59
N TRP A 57 49.88 -16.12 1.89
CA TRP A 57 50.76 -15.10 1.34
C TRP A 57 51.32 -14.15 2.40
N GLY A 58 50.76 -14.16 3.62
CA GLY A 58 51.16 -13.26 4.71
C GLY A 58 50.62 -11.83 4.56
N PHE A 59 49.73 -11.57 3.60
CA PHE A 59 49.15 -10.24 3.33
C PHE A 59 47.78 -10.05 3.95
N PHE A 60 47.36 -10.93 4.87
CA PHE A 60 46.11 -10.71 5.61
C PHE A 60 46.15 -9.42 6.43
N TRP A 61 47.30 -9.13 7.05
CA TRP A 61 47.53 -7.88 7.80
C TRP A 61 47.70 -6.64 6.90
N ASN A 62 47.66 -6.81 5.57
CA ASN A 62 47.53 -5.67 4.67
C ASN A 62 46.04 -5.29 4.60
N SER A 63 45.72 -4.09 5.08
CA SER A 63 44.38 -3.50 5.06
C SER A 63 43.67 -3.78 3.72
N PHE A 64 44.32 -3.61 2.57
CA PHE A 64 43.66 -3.76 1.27
C PHE A 64 43.04 -5.14 0.99
N CYS A 65 43.78 -6.22 1.23
CA CYS A 65 43.28 -7.58 0.94
C CYS A 65 42.18 -7.99 1.91
N ALA A 66 42.33 -7.66 3.19
CA ALA A 66 41.32 -7.93 4.21
C ALA A 66 40.04 -7.11 3.96
N SER A 67 40.15 -5.82 3.64
CA SER A 67 39.03 -4.95 3.28
C SER A 67 38.22 -5.50 2.10
N ASN A 68 38.89 -6.00 1.06
CA ASN A 68 38.20 -6.58 -0.11
C ASN A 68 37.58 -7.95 0.18
N LEU A 69 38.17 -8.76 1.08
CA LEU A 69 37.56 -9.99 1.59
C LEU A 69 36.28 -9.67 2.36
N VAL A 70 36.32 -8.68 3.27
CA VAL A 70 35.15 -8.20 4.03
C VAL A 70 34.07 -7.68 3.07
N LEU A 71 34.44 -6.84 2.09
CA LEU A 71 33.51 -6.33 1.08
C LEU A 71 32.79 -7.45 0.33
N THR A 72 33.56 -8.40 -0.20
CA THR A 72 33.01 -9.50 -0.99
C THR A 72 32.07 -10.36 -0.12
N CYS A 73 32.45 -10.61 1.13
CA CYS A 73 31.66 -11.42 2.07
C CYS A 73 30.39 -10.70 2.57
N ALA A 74 30.46 -9.40 2.85
CA ALA A 74 29.35 -8.65 3.44
C ALA A 74 28.29 -8.22 2.40
N ILE A 75 28.71 -8.01 1.15
CA ILE A 75 27.84 -7.41 0.11
C ILE A 75 27.30 -8.42 -0.90
N SER A 76 27.95 -9.57 -1.10
CA SER A 76 27.45 -10.58 -2.04
C SER A 76 26.16 -11.24 -1.55
N ASP A 77 25.29 -11.67 -2.47
CA ASP A 77 24.02 -12.33 -2.10
C ASP A 77 24.22 -13.71 -1.45
N TRP A 78 25.33 -14.37 -1.77
CA TRP A 78 25.77 -15.64 -1.17
C TRP A 78 26.67 -15.45 0.07
N GLY A 79 26.97 -14.20 0.44
CA GLY A 79 27.92 -13.88 1.51
C GLY A 79 27.38 -14.13 2.92
N SER A 80 28.28 -14.26 3.89
CA SER A 80 27.94 -14.45 5.31
C SER A 80 28.38 -13.25 6.13
N MET A 81 27.42 -12.60 6.80
CA MET A 81 27.74 -11.44 7.63
C MET A 81 28.55 -11.84 8.87
N ASP A 82 28.26 -12.99 9.48
CA ASP A 82 29.04 -13.52 10.61
C ASP A 82 30.50 -13.76 10.23
N TYR A 83 30.74 -14.31 9.04
CA TYR A 83 32.08 -14.51 8.53
C TYR A 83 32.78 -13.17 8.22
N ALA A 84 32.07 -12.21 7.63
CA ALA A 84 32.59 -10.86 7.42
C ALA A 84 33.00 -10.19 8.75
N CYS A 85 32.17 -10.30 9.79
CA CYS A 85 32.48 -9.84 11.15
C CYS A 85 33.76 -10.49 11.69
N SER A 86 33.92 -11.80 11.50
CA SER A 86 35.11 -12.52 11.97
C SER A 86 36.39 -12.06 11.29
N ILE A 87 36.34 -11.70 10.00
CA ILE A 87 37.49 -11.14 9.27
C ILE A 87 37.75 -9.71 9.73
N PHE A 88 36.71 -8.89 9.84
CA PHE A 88 36.80 -7.49 10.26
C PHE A 88 37.44 -7.33 11.65
N GLN A 89 37.10 -8.21 12.60
CA GLN A 89 37.71 -8.22 13.95
C GLN A 89 39.22 -8.53 13.94
N GLN A 90 39.75 -9.10 12.86
CA GLN A 90 41.18 -9.41 12.72
C GLN A 90 41.92 -8.34 11.90
N VAL A 91 41.25 -7.30 11.40
CA VAL A 91 41.90 -6.20 10.68
C VAL A 91 42.57 -5.28 11.69
N ASP A 92 43.88 -5.09 11.55
CA ASP A 92 44.62 -4.10 12.32
C ASP A 92 44.24 -2.69 11.84
N GLU A 93 43.74 -1.85 12.74
CA GLU A 93 43.31 -0.46 12.48
C GLU A 93 42.32 -0.29 11.30
N PRO A 94 41.05 -0.77 11.44
CA PRO A 94 40.06 -0.66 10.37
C PRO A 94 39.76 0.81 10.01
N GLY A 95 39.79 1.13 8.73
CA GLY A 95 39.54 2.48 8.22
C GLY A 95 38.07 2.74 7.89
N SER A 96 37.75 3.95 7.38
CA SER A 96 36.38 4.32 7.01
C SER A 96 35.77 3.37 5.98
N PHE A 97 36.57 2.84 5.06
CA PHE A 97 36.12 1.86 4.07
C PHE A 97 35.61 0.56 4.70
N ASP A 98 36.31 0.04 5.71
CA ASP A 98 35.94 -1.21 6.38
C ASP A 98 34.65 -1.04 7.19
N PHE A 99 34.57 0.05 7.97
CA PHE A 99 33.34 0.38 8.70
C PHE A 99 32.15 0.61 7.77
N ASN A 100 32.33 1.37 6.68
CA ASN A 100 31.27 1.60 5.69
C ASN A 100 30.78 0.31 5.05
N THR A 101 31.71 -0.61 4.77
CA THR A 101 31.38 -1.93 4.23
C THR A 101 30.54 -2.73 5.21
N MET A 102 30.94 -2.78 6.48
CA MET A 102 30.21 -3.51 7.52
C MET A 102 28.84 -2.89 7.79
N ILE A 103 28.75 -1.56 7.94
CA ILE A 103 27.50 -0.81 8.10
C ILE A 103 26.56 -1.10 6.92
N ARG A 104 27.06 -1.02 5.68
CA ARG A 104 26.28 -1.32 4.48
C ARG A 104 25.81 -2.78 4.45
N GLY A 105 26.66 -3.73 4.84
CA GLY A 105 26.34 -5.15 4.96
C GLY A 105 25.20 -5.40 5.96
N HIS A 106 25.29 -4.83 7.16
CA HIS A 106 24.24 -4.90 8.18
C HIS A 106 22.92 -4.27 7.71
N VAL A 107 22.96 -3.10 7.06
CA VAL A 107 21.75 -2.48 6.47
C VAL A 107 21.16 -3.34 5.37
N LYS A 108 21.98 -4.02 4.55
CA LYS A 108 21.51 -4.98 3.53
C LYS A 108 20.84 -6.20 4.19
N GLY A 109 21.42 -6.71 5.28
CA GLY A 109 20.90 -7.82 6.08
C GLY A 109 19.74 -7.46 7.01
N MET A 110 19.22 -6.23 6.96
CA MET A 110 18.16 -5.70 7.84
C MET A 110 18.52 -5.63 9.33
N ASN A 111 19.81 -5.71 9.67
CA ASN A 111 20.35 -5.59 11.03
C ASN A 111 20.69 -4.12 11.33
N TYR A 112 19.67 -3.27 11.42
CA TYR A 112 19.82 -1.82 11.46
C TYR A 112 20.44 -1.30 12.77
N GLU A 113 20.22 -2.00 13.89
CA GLU A 113 20.78 -1.63 15.20
C GLU A 113 22.30 -1.84 15.23
N GLU A 114 22.77 -2.96 14.68
CA GLU A 114 24.20 -3.26 14.53
C GLU A 114 24.89 -2.23 13.64
N ALA A 115 24.21 -1.73 12.60
CA ALA A 115 24.74 -0.66 11.76
C ALA A 115 24.99 0.63 12.56
N LEU A 116 24.07 1.00 13.47
CA LEU A 116 24.25 2.15 14.37
C LEU A 116 25.35 1.89 15.42
N PHE A 117 25.45 0.66 15.93
CA PHE A 117 26.50 0.27 16.86
C PHE A 117 27.90 0.36 16.22
N LEU A 118 28.06 -0.10 14.97
CA LEU A 118 29.32 0.02 14.26
C LEU A 118 29.72 1.48 14.00
N TYR A 119 28.75 2.36 13.77
CA TYR A 119 29.02 3.80 13.69
C TYR A 119 29.50 4.38 15.03
N TYR A 120 28.93 3.93 16.14
CA TYR A 120 29.42 4.31 17.47
C TYR A 120 30.88 3.86 17.68
N GLU A 121 31.22 2.61 17.34
CA GLU A 121 32.60 2.12 17.45
C GLU A 121 33.56 2.85 16.49
N MET A 122 33.12 3.19 15.28
CA MET A 122 33.88 4.00 14.32
C MET A 122 34.28 5.36 14.92
N ILE A 123 33.32 6.07 15.54
CA ILE A 123 33.60 7.35 16.20
C ILE A 123 34.53 7.18 17.41
N LYS A 124 34.27 6.16 18.24
CA LYS A 124 35.03 5.88 19.46
C LYS A 124 36.50 5.53 19.17
N THR A 125 36.77 4.90 18.05
CA THR A 125 38.12 4.58 17.56
C THR A 125 38.79 5.74 16.82
N GLY A 126 38.11 6.87 16.66
CA GLY A 126 38.65 8.08 16.02
C GLY A 126 38.62 8.06 14.49
N VAL A 127 37.93 7.08 13.89
CA VAL A 127 37.79 6.97 12.44
C VAL A 127 36.71 7.95 11.96
N GLN A 128 37.06 8.82 11.01
CA GLN A 128 36.18 9.87 10.49
C GLN A 128 35.10 9.29 9.56
N PRO A 129 33.80 9.50 9.83
CA PRO A 129 32.70 9.17 8.91
C PRO A 129 32.74 10.00 7.63
N ASP A 130 32.23 9.44 6.54
CA ASP A 130 32.09 10.11 5.25
C ASP A 130 30.64 10.06 4.74
N ASN A 131 30.42 10.59 3.52
CA ASN A 131 29.10 10.60 2.89
C ASN A 131 28.51 9.20 2.67
N TYR A 132 29.34 8.17 2.44
CA TYR A 132 28.89 6.78 2.34
C TYR A 132 28.45 6.20 3.69
N THR A 133 29.11 6.59 4.78
CA THR A 133 28.68 6.23 6.14
C THR A 133 27.27 6.74 6.40
N TYR A 134 27.06 8.05 6.20
CA TYR A 134 25.83 8.72 6.56
C TYR A 134 24.63 8.27 5.72
N THR A 135 24.80 8.06 4.42
CA THR A 135 23.73 7.55 3.55
C THR A 135 23.20 6.18 4.03
N CYS A 136 24.09 5.29 4.47
CA CYS A 136 23.69 3.99 5.03
C CYS A 136 23.00 4.12 6.39
N LEU A 137 23.54 4.95 7.29
CA LEU A 137 22.96 5.14 8.62
C LEU A 137 21.59 5.82 8.59
N LEU A 138 21.41 6.84 7.75
CA LEU A 138 20.13 7.51 7.57
C LEU A 138 19.07 6.54 7.05
N LYS A 139 19.45 5.62 6.15
CA LYS A 139 18.58 4.53 5.70
C LYS A 139 18.22 3.58 6.85
N ALA A 140 19.16 3.26 7.74
CA ALA A 140 18.91 2.45 8.93
C ALA A 140 17.92 3.15 9.88
N CYS A 141 18.16 4.42 10.21
CA CYS A 141 17.25 5.21 11.04
C CYS A 141 15.84 5.30 10.45
N ALA A 142 15.74 5.51 9.13
CA ALA A 142 14.46 5.56 8.43
C ALA A 142 13.67 4.24 8.51
N ARG A 143 14.36 3.10 8.63
CA ARG A 143 13.75 1.78 8.79
C ARG A 143 13.34 1.51 10.24
N LEU A 144 14.16 1.95 11.19
CA LEU A 144 13.90 1.84 12.63
C LEU A 144 12.91 2.89 13.15
N GLN A 145 12.57 3.91 12.35
CA GLN A 145 11.87 5.13 12.81
C GLN A 145 12.61 5.82 13.98
N ALA A 146 13.94 5.74 13.98
CA ALA A 146 14.83 6.23 15.02
C ALA A 146 15.15 7.73 14.81
N LEU A 147 14.16 8.59 15.07
CA LEU A 147 14.25 10.03 14.80
C LEU A 147 15.33 10.73 15.64
N GLN A 148 15.50 10.34 16.91
CA GLN A 148 16.45 11.00 17.81
C GLN A 148 17.90 10.75 17.38
N GLU A 149 18.21 9.51 17.04
CA GLU A 149 19.50 9.06 16.53
C GLU A 149 19.78 9.74 15.18
N ALA A 150 18.78 9.80 14.30
CA ALA A 150 18.90 10.48 13.03
C ALA A 150 19.19 11.98 13.17
N MET A 151 18.60 12.67 14.14
CA MET A 151 18.89 14.09 14.41
C MET A 151 20.31 14.29 14.93
N GLN A 152 20.83 13.38 15.75
CA GLN A 152 22.24 13.41 16.18
C GLN A 152 23.18 13.20 15.00
N ILE A 153 22.87 12.24 14.12
CA ILE A 153 23.61 11.99 12.88
C ILE A 153 23.57 13.21 11.95
N HIS A 154 22.41 13.85 11.79
CA HIS A 154 22.30 15.09 11.01
C HIS A 154 23.13 16.24 11.62
N GLY A 155 23.19 16.35 12.95
CA GLY A 155 24.09 17.29 13.61
C GLY A 155 25.57 17.01 13.36
N HIS A 156 25.97 15.74 13.20
CA HIS A 156 27.33 15.37 12.80
C HIS A 156 27.62 15.69 11.33
N ILE A 157 26.67 15.41 10.43
CA ILE A 157 26.76 15.78 9.00
C ILE A 157 27.05 17.27 8.86
N PHE A 158 26.31 18.12 9.57
CA PHE A 158 26.50 19.57 9.56
C PHE A 158 27.87 20.00 10.10
N LYS A 159 28.37 19.34 11.16
CA LYS A 159 29.69 19.65 11.73
C LYS A 159 30.85 19.29 10.80
N LEU A 160 30.65 18.32 9.91
CA LEU A 160 31.65 17.86 8.95
C LEU A 160 31.50 18.52 7.57
N GLU A 161 30.61 19.51 7.43
CA GLU A 161 30.37 20.25 6.19
C GLU A 161 29.93 19.32 5.03
N LEU A 162 29.16 18.27 5.36
CA LEU A 162 28.62 17.30 4.40
C LEU A 162 27.15 17.55 4.05
N GLU A 163 26.56 18.65 4.55
CA GLU A 163 25.15 19.00 4.31
C GLU A 163 24.85 19.35 2.85
N ASP A 164 25.84 19.70 2.04
CA ASP A 164 25.69 20.00 0.61
C ASP A 164 25.93 18.79 -0.30
N ASP A 165 26.38 17.65 0.25
CA ASP A 165 26.52 16.41 -0.52
C ASP A 165 25.16 15.91 -1.01
N GLU A 166 25.05 15.66 -2.32
CA GLU A 166 23.78 15.30 -2.96
C GLU A 166 23.17 14.02 -2.37
N PHE A 167 23.99 12.99 -2.12
CA PHE A 167 23.53 11.71 -1.62
C PHE A 167 23.09 11.80 -0.16
N VAL A 168 23.83 12.55 0.65
CA VAL A 168 23.49 12.82 2.06
C VAL A 168 22.19 13.61 2.14
N GLN A 169 22.02 14.69 1.37
CA GLN A 169 20.77 15.47 1.34
C GLN A 169 19.56 14.62 0.95
N ASN A 170 19.69 13.80 -0.10
CA ASN A 170 18.60 12.92 -0.55
C ASN A 170 18.26 11.87 0.51
N SER A 171 19.27 11.37 1.23
CA SER A 171 19.09 10.43 2.34
C SER A 171 18.41 11.08 3.55
N LEU A 172 18.74 12.34 3.85
CA LEU A 172 18.09 13.12 4.92
C LEU A 172 16.62 13.37 4.60
N ILE A 173 16.29 13.78 3.37
CA ILE A 173 14.90 13.94 2.90
C ILE A 173 14.12 12.65 3.11
N SER A 174 14.64 11.52 2.62
CA SER A 174 13.98 10.22 2.79
C SER A 174 13.86 9.81 4.26
N MET A 175 14.85 10.10 5.10
CA MET A 175 14.86 9.72 6.50
C MET A 175 13.80 10.50 7.28
N TYR A 176 13.81 11.83 7.20
CA TYR A 176 12.82 12.66 7.90
C TYR A 176 11.40 12.30 7.48
N GLY A 177 11.18 12.10 6.17
CA GLY A 177 9.89 11.70 5.65
C GLY A 177 9.38 10.37 6.21
N LYS A 178 10.25 9.35 6.30
CA LYS A 178 9.89 8.02 6.84
C LYS A 178 9.75 7.99 8.36
N CYS A 179 10.41 8.91 9.06
CA CYS A 179 10.22 9.12 10.50
C CYS A 179 8.97 9.96 10.82
N GLY A 180 8.19 10.39 9.83
CA GLY A 180 6.96 11.16 10.01
C GLY A 180 7.16 12.68 10.04
N GLU A 181 8.39 13.17 10.05
CA GLU A 181 8.74 14.59 10.05
C GLU A 181 8.71 15.17 8.62
N ILE A 182 7.52 15.16 8.02
CA ILE A 182 7.32 15.52 6.62
C ILE A 182 7.66 16.99 6.32
N GLU A 183 7.47 17.88 7.29
CA GLU A 183 7.78 19.30 7.16
C GLU A 183 9.28 19.53 7.00
N LEU A 184 10.10 18.84 7.81
CA LEU A 184 11.56 18.89 7.71
C LEU A 184 12.05 18.30 6.40
N SER A 185 11.48 17.16 5.98
CA SER A 185 11.73 16.57 4.66
C SER A 185 11.45 17.56 3.52
N CYS A 186 10.32 18.26 3.58
CA CYS A 186 9.96 19.27 2.58
C CYS A 186 10.86 20.50 2.63
N ALA A 187 11.28 20.94 3.81
CA ALA A 187 12.18 22.07 3.97
C ALA A 187 13.54 21.79 3.31
N LEU A 188 14.13 20.63 3.60
CA LEU A 188 15.37 20.18 2.97
C LEU A 188 15.23 20.07 1.45
N PHE A 189 14.13 19.49 0.96
CA PHE A 189 13.87 19.41 -0.48
C PHE A 189 13.76 20.79 -1.16
N LYS A 190 13.11 21.75 -0.51
CA LYS A 190 12.94 23.11 -1.04
C LYS A 190 14.24 23.91 -1.03
N GLN A 191 15.10 23.69 -0.03
CA GLN A 191 16.41 24.34 0.08
C GLN A 191 17.37 23.94 -1.04
N LYS A 192 17.18 22.77 -1.68
CA LYS A 192 18.00 22.36 -2.83
C LYS A 192 17.78 23.29 -4.03
N ASP A 193 18.87 23.91 -4.48
CA ASP A 193 18.90 24.70 -5.72
C ASP A 193 18.67 23.83 -6.96
N ILE A 194 19.37 22.69 -7.02
CA ILE A 194 19.26 21.71 -8.11
C ILE A 194 18.62 20.43 -7.56
N LYS A 195 17.43 20.11 -8.06
CA LYS A 195 16.65 18.93 -7.66
C LYS A 195 16.88 17.79 -8.65
N SER A 196 17.58 16.75 -8.22
CA SER A 196 17.78 15.53 -9.02
C SER A 196 16.58 14.58 -8.94
N VAL A 197 16.51 13.59 -9.85
CA VAL A 197 15.46 12.56 -9.85
C VAL A 197 15.38 11.85 -8.49
N ALA A 198 16.53 11.60 -7.85
CA ALA A 198 16.59 10.99 -6.52
C ALA A 198 15.95 11.87 -5.43
N SER A 199 16.12 13.20 -5.49
CA SER A 199 15.48 14.13 -4.55
C SER A 199 13.94 14.14 -4.71
N TRP A 200 13.43 14.11 -5.94
CA TRP A 200 12.00 13.98 -6.22
C TRP A 200 11.45 12.62 -5.77
N SER A 201 12.21 11.55 -6.01
CA SER A 201 11.88 10.20 -5.56
C SER A 201 11.75 10.13 -4.05
N ALA A 202 12.71 10.73 -3.32
CA ALA A 202 12.70 10.77 -1.86
C ALA A 202 11.46 11.49 -1.30
N VAL A 203 11.16 12.70 -1.80
CA VAL A 203 10.01 13.47 -1.30
C VAL A 203 8.67 12.83 -1.69
N ILE A 204 8.53 12.28 -2.90
CA ILE A 204 7.30 11.60 -3.33
C ILE A 204 7.09 10.31 -2.51
N ALA A 205 8.14 9.51 -2.31
CA ALA A 205 8.07 8.28 -1.53
C ALA A 205 7.71 8.56 -0.05
N ALA A 206 8.23 9.65 0.52
CA ALA A 206 7.88 10.10 1.87
C ALA A 206 6.37 10.37 2.00
N HIS A 207 5.81 11.20 1.11
CA HIS A 207 4.37 11.49 1.10
C HIS A 207 3.53 10.24 0.86
N ALA A 208 3.97 9.35 -0.04
CA ALA A 208 3.27 8.11 -0.34
C ALA A 208 3.23 7.18 0.89
N SER A 209 4.31 7.11 1.66
CA SER A 209 4.38 6.29 2.88
C SER A 209 3.45 6.79 4.00
N LEU A 210 3.13 8.08 4.01
CA LEU A 210 2.20 8.71 4.96
C LEU A 210 0.75 8.78 4.43
N GLY A 211 0.49 8.25 3.24
CA GLY A 211 -0.84 8.29 2.62
C GLY A 211 -1.27 9.68 2.13
N MET A 212 -0.33 10.60 1.94
CA MET A 212 -0.56 11.95 1.41
C MET A 212 -0.64 11.93 -0.12
N TRP A 213 -1.70 11.30 -0.64
CA TRP A 213 -1.82 10.95 -2.07
C TRP A 213 -1.92 12.16 -3.00
N ASN A 214 -2.60 13.24 -2.59
CA ASN A 214 -2.73 14.44 -3.43
C ASN A 214 -1.38 15.13 -3.61
N GLU A 215 -0.62 15.22 -2.53
CA GLU A 215 0.71 15.82 -2.48
C GLU A 215 1.68 15.03 -3.36
N CYS A 216 1.61 13.69 -3.34
CA CYS A 216 2.40 12.84 -4.24
C CYS A 216 2.22 13.24 -5.72
N LEU A 217 0.96 13.41 -6.14
CA LEU A 217 0.64 13.78 -7.52
C LEU A 217 1.04 15.21 -7.84
N MET A 218 0.94 16.12 -6.86
CA MET A 218 1.40 17.50 -6.98
C MET A 218 2.92 17.56 -7.19
N PHE A 219 3.71 16.87 -6.36
CA PHE A 219 5.17 16.81 -6.53
C PHE A 219 5.56 16.18 -7.86
N PHE A 220 4.86 15.15 -8.33
CA PHE A 220 5.09 14.58 -9.66
C PHE A 220 4.79 15.56 -10.81
N GLY A 221 3.72 16.35 -10.67
CA GLY A 221 3.41 17.44 -11.59
C GLY A 221 4.51 18.50 -11.62
N ASN A 222 4.98 18.92 -10.44
CA ASN A 222 6.05 19.90 -10.29
C ASN A 222 7.37 19.40 -10.89
N MET A 223 7.75 18.15 -10.63
CA MET A 223 8.91 17.48 -11.21
C MET A 223 8.92 17.60 -12.74
N SER A 224 7.77 17.35 -13.37
CA SER A 224 7.61 17.49 -14.82
C SER A 224 7.75 18.94 -15.27
N SER A 225 7.12 19.89 -14.57
CA SER A 225 7.17 21.32 -14.92
C SER A 225 8.56 21.96 -14.75
N GLU A 226 9.38 21.43 -13.83
CA GLU A 226 10.76 21.87 -13.59
C GLU A 226 11.78 21.19 -14.53
N GLY A 227 11.31 20.51 -15.58
CA GLY A 227 12.16 19.96 -16.63
C GLY A 227 12.65 18.54 -16.39
N CYS A 228 12.21 17.88 -15.31
CA CYS A 228 12.63 16.52 -14.97
C CYS A 228 11.64 15.48 -15.52
N TRP A 229 11.78 15.17 -16.81
CA TRP A 229 10.81 14.36 -17.58
C TRP A 229 11.04 12.84 -17.56
N ARG A 230 12.09 12.37 -16.89
CA ARG A 230 12.45 10.93 -16.83
C ARG A 230 12.40 10.42 -15.39
N PRO A 231 11.20 10.13 -14.85
CA PRO A 231 11.09 9.54 -13.53
C PRO A 231 11.63 8.11 -13.51
N GLU A 232 12.18 7.72 -12.36
CA GLU A 232 12.47 6.33 -12.06
C GLU A 232 11.18 5.51 -11.91
N GLU A 233 11.28 4.19 -12.10
CA GLU A 233 10.16 3.25 -11.93
C GLU A 233 9.53 3.34 -10.53
N SER A 234 10.33 3.60 -9.50
CA SER A 234 9.88 3.78 -8.11
C SER A 234 8.88 4.93 -7.96
N ILE A 235 9.12 6.06 -8.64
CA ILE A 235 8.24 7.22 -8.65
C ILE A 235 6.90 6.84 -9.29
N PHE A 236 6.94 6.13 -10.42
CA PHE A 236 5.73 5.66 -11.11
C PHE A 236 4.87 4.76 -10.20
N VAL A 237 5.48 3.83 -9.46
CA VAL A 237 4.77 2.99 -8.49
C VAL A 237 4.05 3.85 -7.44
N SER A 238 4.74 4.84 -6.87
CA SER A 238 4.15 5.75 -5.87
C SER A 238 2.98 6.57 -6.43
N VAL A 239 3.12 7.16 -7.62
CA VAL A 239 2.05 8.00 -8.21
C VAL A 239 0.87 7.19 -8.74
N LEU A 240 1.12 5.97 -9.24
CA LEU A 240 0.04 5.04 -9.60
C LEU A 240 -0.74 4.59 -8.36
N THR A 241 -0.05 4.32 -7.26
CA THR A 241 -0.68 4.02 -5.96
C THR A 241 -1.51 5.21 -5.46
N ALA A 242 -1.02 6.44 -5.60
CA ALA A 242 -1.80 7.63 -5.29
C ALA A 242 -3.07 7.73 -6.15
N CYS A 243 -2.98 7.45 -7.46
CA CYS A 243 -4.16 7.39 -8.33
C CYS A 243 -5.15 6.31 -7.89
N THR A 244 -4.67 5.13 -7.49
CA THR A 244 -5.50 4.04 -6.94
C THR A 244 -6.32 4.50 -5.74
N HIS A 245 -5.68 5.14 -4.76
CA HIS A 245 -6.34 5.59 -3.54
C HIS A 245 -7.31 6.75 -3.77
N LEU A 246 -7.00 7.63 -4.72
CA LEU A 246 -7.84 8.77 -5.08
C LEU A 246 -8.93 8.42 -6.11
N GLY A 247 -8.88 7.23 -6.72
CA GLY A 247 -9.75 6.85 -7.83
C GLY A 247 -9.53 7.70 -9.09
N ALA A 248 -8.35 8.26 -9.28
CA ALA A 248 -8.04 9.24 -10.33
C ALA A 248 -7.67 8.57 -11.67
N LEU A 249 -8.67 7.96 -12.34
CA LEU A 249 -8.48 7.17 -13.55
C LEU A 249 -7.81 7.94 -14.70
N ASP A 250 -8.26 9.17 -14.96
CA ASP A 250 -7.74 9.96 -16.07
C ASP A 250 -6.29 10.39 -15.86
N LEU A 251 -5.92 10.72 -14.62
CA LEU A 251 -4.51 10.98 -14.29
C LEU A 251 -3.68 9.69 -14.39
N GLY A 252 -4.20 8.56 -13.92
CA GLY A 252 -3.55 7.26 -14.09
C GLY A 252 -3.30 6.90 -15.57
N ARG A 253 -4.22 7.26 -16.47
CA ARG A 253 -4.02 7.13 -17.93
C ARG A 253 -2.93 8.06 -18.46
N CYS A 254 -2.86 9.30 -17.99
CA CYS A 254 -1.78 10.22 -18.34
C CYS A 254 -0.41 9.67 -17.88
N ILE A 255 -0.34 9.14 -16.65
CA ILE A 255 0.88 8.53 -16.09
C ILE A 255 1.28 7.30 -16.90
N HIS A 256 0.34 6.40 -17.22
CA HIS A 256 0.60 5.26 -18.09
C HIS A 256 1.13 5.70 -19.47
N GLY A 257 0.55 6.75 -20.06
CA GLY A 257 1.05 7.32 -21.31
C GLY A 257 2.46 7.91 -21.22
N SER A 258 2.81 8.54 -20.08
CA SER A 258 4.17 9.02 -19.80
C SER A 258 5.16 7.86 -19.73
N LEU A 259 4.77 6.82 -19.00
CA LEU A 259 5.53 5.62 -18.74
C LEU A 259 5.86 4.83 -20.02
N MET A 260 4.89 4.73 -20.95
CA MET A 260 5.09 4.15 -22.29
C MET A 260 6.05 4.94 -23.19
N ARG A 261 6.30 6.23 -22.90
CA ARG A 261 7.25 7.06 -23.65
C ARG A 261 8.64 7.06 -23.04
N SER A 262 8.74 6.82 -21.73
CA SER A 262 9.99 6.91 -20.98
C SER A 262 10.72 5.58 -20.85
N ILE A 263 10.01 4.45 -20.85
CA ILE A 263 10.58 3.13 -20.54
C ILE A 263 10.15 2.11 -21.61
N THR A 264 11.13 1.38 -22.17
CA THR A 264 10.91 0.41 -23.25
C THR A 264 10.37 -0.93 -22.75
N GLU A 265 10.87 -1.43 -21.63
CA GLU A 265 10.42 -2.66 -20.99
C GLU A 265 10.10 -2.38 -19.52
N LEU A 266 8.87 -2.67 -19.11
CA LEU A 266 8.43 -2.44 -17.75
C LEU A 266 8.69 -3.65 -16.88
N ASN A 267 9.25 -3.41 -15.69
CA ASN A 267 9.37 -4.46 -14.71
C ASN A 267 7.99 -4.93 -14.19
N VAL A 268 7.97 -6.09 -13.54
CA VAL A 268 6.74 -6.72 -13.00
C VAL A 268 6.06 -5.84 -11.94
N ILE A 269 6.81 -5.07 -11.16
CA ILE A 269 6.30 -4.21 -10.09
C ILE A 269 5.46 -3.07 -10.68
N VAL A 270 6.01 -2.34 -11.63
CA VAL A 270 5.33 -1.23 -12.34
C VAL A 270 4.09 -1.73 -13.06
N LEU A 271 4.19 -2.86 -13.77
CA LEU A 271 3.03 -3.47 -14.44
C LEU A 271 1.93 -3.85 -13.44
N THR A 272 2.30 -4.40 -12.29
CA THR A 272 1.36 -4.76 -11.23
C THR A 272 0.67 -3.52 -10.65
N SER A 273 1.42 -2.43 -10.39
CA SER A 273 0.84 -1.15 -9.95
C SER A 273 -0.08 -0.52 -11.00
N LEU A 274 0.24 -0.62 -12.29
CA LEU A 274 -0.64 -0.18 -13.38
C LEU A 274 -1.95 -0.96 -13.42
N ILE A 275 -1.88 -2.28 -13.25
CA ILE A 275 -3.06 -3.14 -13.19
C ILE A 275 -3.92 -2.76 -11.99
N ASP A 276 -3.32 -2.64 -10.80
CA ASP A 276 -4.03 -2.25 -9.57
C ASP A 276 -4.74 -0.91 -9.74
N MET A 277 -4.05 0.08 -10.32
CA MET A 277 -4.63 1.39 -10.63
C MET A 277 -5.83 1.27 -11.57
N TYR A 278 -5.72 0.57 -12.70
CA TYR A 278 -6.84 0.47 -13.63
C TYR A 278 -8.05 -0.24 -13.00
N VAL A 279 -7.80 -1.35 -12.32
CA VAL A 279 -8.83 -2.14 -11.65
C VAL A 279 -9.53 -1.32 -10.57
N LYS A 280 -8.79 -0.77 -9.61
CA LYS A 280 -9.37 0.00 -8.49
C LYS A 280 -9.89 1.37 -8.89
N CYS A 281 -9.58 1.86 -10.09
CA CYS A 281 -10.23 3.04 -10.68
C CYS A 281 -11.43 2.68 -11.59
N GLY A 282 -11.89 1.42 -11.57
CA GLY A 282 -13.13 1.01 -12.22
C GLY A 282 -12.99 0.66 -13.71
N CYS A 283 -11.78 0.39 -14.21
CA CYS A 283 -11.51 0.02 -15.60
C CYS A 283 -10.86 -1.37 -15.68
N LEU A 284 -11.65 -2.39 -15.30
CA LEU A 284 -11.21 -3.78 -15.20
C LEU A 284 -10.65 -4.31 -16.52
N GLU A 285 -11.24 -3.94 -17.66
CA GLU A 285 -10.88 -4.45 -18.98
C GLU A 285 -9.42 -4.11 -19.33
N LYS A 286 -8.99 -2.87 -19.01
CA LYS A 286 -7.61 -2.44 -19.23
C LYS A 286 -6.64 -3.15 -18.27
N GLY A 287 -7.01 -3.27 -16.99
CA GLY A 287 -6.21 -4.01 -16.02
C GLY A 287 -6.00 -5.47 -16.42
N PHE A 288 -7.07 -6.14 -16.83
CA PHE A 288 -7.04 -7.53 -17.29
C PHE A 288 -6.25 -7.71 -18.59
N CYS A 289 -6.34 -6.76 -19.52
CA CYS A 289 -5.55 -6.75 -20.74
C CYS A 289 -4.04 -6.64 -20.45
N LEU A 290 -3.65 -5.74 -19.55
CA LEU A 290 -2.25 -5.61 -19.09
C LEU A 290 -1.78 -6.90 -18.41
N PHE A 291 -2.57 -7.43 -17.49
CA PHE A 291 -2.27 -8.70 -16.80
C PHE A 291 -2.00 -9.84 -17.80
N LYS A 292 -2.89 -10.03 -18.79
CA LYS A 292 -2.69 -11.05 -19.84
C LYS A 292 -1.37 -10.89 -20.59
N LYS A 293 -0.99 -9.65 -20.91
CA LYS A 293 0.22 -9.33 -21.67
C LYS A 293 1.53 -9.43 -20.88
N MET A 294 1.48 -9.52 -19.55
CA MET A 294 2.70 -9.67 -18.73
C MET A 294 3.43 -10.97 -19.10
N ALA A 295 4.72 -10.86 -19.46
CA ALA A 295 5.57 -12.02 -19.72
C ALA A 295 5.79 -12.85 -18.45
N ASN A 296 6.18 -12.18 -17.37
CA ASN A 296 6.39 -12.78 -16.05
C ASN A 296 5.30 -12.30 -15.10
N LYS A 297 4.66 -13.23 -14.39
CA LYS A 297 3.67 -12.97 -13.36
C LYS A 297 4.16 -13.54 -12.05
N ASN A 298 4.05 -12.76 -10.99
CA ASN A 298 4.33 -13.20 -9.63
C ASN A 298 3.05 -13.25 -8.81
N GLN A 299 3.15 -13.75 -7.58
CA GLN A 299 2.07 -13.83 -6.61
C GLN A 299 1.30 -12.51 -6.44
N LEU A 300 2.00 -11.38 -6.32
CA LEU A 300 1.38 -10.05 -6.19
C LEU A 300 0.49 -9.69 -7.40
N SER A 301 0.97 -9.96 -8.62
CA SER A 301 0.20 -9.67 -9.84
C SER A 301 -1.10 -10.50 -9.93
N TYR A 302 -1.07 -11.76 -9.47
CA TYR A 302 -2.27 -12.60 -9.36
C TYR A 302 -3.22 -12.08 -8.28
N SER A 303 -2.69 -11.74 -7.09
CA SER A 303 -3.46 -11.19 -5.97
C SER A 303 -4.25 -9.93 -6.35
N VAL A 304 -3.59 -8.98 -7.03
CA VAL A 304 -4.23 -7.76 -7.54
C VAL A 304 -5.37 -8.08 -8.51
N MET A 305 -5.14 -9.03 -9.43
CA MET A 305 -6.16 -9.39 -10.43
C MET A 305 -7.35 -10.13 -9.81
N ILE A 306 -7.12 -11.05 -8.88
CA ILE A 306 -8.17 -11.81 -8.17
C ILE A 306 -9.02 -10.86 -7.34
N SER A 307 -8.39 -10.02 -6.51
CA SER A 307 -9.07 -8.98 -5.73
C SER A 307 -9.83 -7.99 -6.62
N GLY A 308 -9.24 -7.66 -7.77
CA GLY A 308 -9.88 -6.85 -8.81
C GLY A 308 -11.17 -7.44 -9.34
N LEU A 309 -11.14 -8.70 -9.75
CA LEU A 309 -12.31 -9.42 -10.24
C LEU A 309 -13.38 -9.53 -9.15
N ALA A 310 -12.97 -9.79 -7.89
CA ALA A 310 -13.87 -9.79 -6.74
C ALA A 310 -14.59 -8.46 -6.57
N MET A 311 -13.86 -7.33 -6.56
CA MET A 311 -14.43 -5.97 -6.45
C MET A 311 -15.38 -5.61 -7.59
N HIS A 312 -15.30 -6.28 -8.73
CA HIS A 312 -16.17 -6.05 -9.88
C HIS A 312 -17.32 -7.06 -10.00
N GLY A 313 -17.43 -8.02 -9.07
CA GLY A 313 -18.46 -9.05 -9.06
C GLY A 313 -18.19 -10.25 -9.99
N HIS A 314 -16.97 -10.40 -10.50
CA HIS A 314 -16.58 -11.49 -11.41
C HIS A 314 -15.97 -12.67 -10.66
N GLY A 315 -16.66 -13.21 -9.65
CA GLY A 315 -16.10 -14.23 -8.75
C GLY A 315 -15.64 -15.51 -9.45
N HIS A 316 -16.40 -16.01 -10.41
CA HIS A 316 -16.01 -17.21 -11.20
C HIS A 316 -14.71 -16.99 -11.98
N GLU A 317 -14.53 -15.81 -12.58
CA GLU A 317 -13.28 -15.49 -13.28
C GLU A 317 -12.11 -15.34 -12.30
N ALA A 318 -12.36 -14.81 -11.09
CA ALA A 318 -11.36 -14.74 -10.04
C ALA A 318 -10.85 -16.13 -9.64
N ILE A 319 -11.75 -17.11 -9.48
CA ILE A 319 -11.40 -18.51 -9.18
C ILE A 319 -10.61 -19.16 -10.33
N LYS A 320 -10.94 -18.86 -11.59
CA LYS A 320 -10.15 -19.32 -12.75
C LYS A 320 -8.73 -18.76 -12.73
N ILE A 321 -8.58 -17.47 -12.40
CA ILE A 321 -7.26 -16.83 -12.28
C ILE A 321 -6.47 -17.41 -11.10
N PHE A 322 -7.14 -17.71 -9.98
CA PHE A 322 -6.53 -18.41 -8.85
C PHE A 322 -6.06 -19.82 -9.22
N SER A 323 -6.89 -20.61 -9.91
CA SER A 323 -6.50 -21.94 -10.38
C SER A 323 -5.26 -21.88 -11.29
N LYS A 324 -5.23 -20.90 -12.20
CA LYS A 324 -4.05 -20.66 -13.05
C LYS A 324 -2.80 -20.24 -12.26
N MET A 325 -2.94 -19.55 -11.14
CA MET A 325 -1.80 -19.24 -10.25
C MET A 325 -1.19 -20.52 -9.71
N LEU A 326 -2.03 -21.44 -9.20
CA LEU A 326 -1.61 -22.74 -8.69
C LEU A 326 -0.97 -23.61 -9.77
N ASP A 327 -1.55 -23.62 -10.98
CA ASP A 327 -0.99 -24.36 -12.14
C ASP A 327 0.42 -23.87 -12.54
N ASN A 328 0.77 -22.62 -12.23
CA ASN A 328 2.10 -22.07 -12.46
C ASN A 328 3.07 -22.34 -11.29
N GLY A 329 2.68 -23.14 -10.29
CA GLY A 329 3.51 -23.46 -9.14
C GLY A 329 3.72 -22.30 -8.17
N LEU A 330 2.85 -21.29 -8.18
CA LEU A 330 2.90 -20.19 -7.22
C LEU A 330 2.03 -20.51 -6.01
N GLU A 331 2.65 -20.48 -4.83
CA GLU A 331 1.94 -20.70 -3.57
C GLU A 331 1.11 -19.45 -3.19
N PRO A 332 -0.16 -19.63 -2.78
CA PRO A 332 -1.00 -18.54 -2.32
C PRO A 332 -0.67 -18.10 -0.89
N ASP A 333 -0.70 -16.78 -0.67
CA ASP A 333 -0.62 -16.18 0.67
C ASP A 333 -1.99 -15.79 1.22
N ASP A 334 -1.98 -15.19 2.41
CA ASP A 334 -3.16 -14.63 3.08
C ASP A 334 -3.90 -13.64 2.19
N VAL A 335 -3.19 -12.77 1.46
CA VAL A 335 -3.81 -11.73 0.62
C VAL A 335 -4.55 -12.35 -0.57
N VAL A 336 -3.98 -13.38 -1.20
CA VAL A 336 -4.62 -14.11 -2.31
C VAL A 336 -5.91 -14.78 -1.81
N TYR A 337 -5.87 -15.46 -0.67
CA TYR A 337 -7.06 -16.10 -0.11
C TYR A 337 -8.16 -15.12 0.28
N VAL A 338 -7.81 -13.97 0.87
CA VAL A 338 -8.77 -12.87 1.10
C VAL A 338 -9.45 -12.45 -0.21
N GLY A 339 -8.69 -12.35 -1.30
CA GLY A 339 -9.21 -12.05 -2.64
C GLY A 339 -10.17 -13.13 -3.15
N VAL A 340 -9.84 -14.42 -3.00
CA VAL A 340 -10.69 -15.55 -3.41
C VAL A 340 -11.98 -15.63 -2.60
N LEU A 341 -11.90 -15.49 -1.27
CA LEU A 341 -13.09 -15.50 -0.41
C LEU A 341 -13.98 -14.29 -0.67
N SER A 342 -13.41 -13.11 -0.92
CA SER A 342 -14.16 -11.93 -1.34
C SER A 342 -14.86 -12.15 -2.69
N ALA A 343 -14.20 -12.81 -3.64
CA ALA A 343 -14.80 -13.20 -4.92
C ALA A 343 -15.99 -14.14 -4.73
N CYS A 344 -15.86 -15.13 -3.83
CA CYS A 344 -16.96 -16.02 -3.48
C CYS A 344 -18.12 -15.25 -2.85
N GLY A 345 -17.82 -14.38 -1.87
CA GLY A 345 -18.78 -13.50 -1.19
C GLY A 345 -19.55 -12.58 -2.13
N HIS A 346 -18.90 -12.04 -3.15
CA HIS A 346 -19.53 -11.14 -4.12
C HIS A 346 -20.27 -11.84 -5.26
N ALA A 347 -20.00 -13.14 -5.49
CA ALA A 347 -20.66 -13.94 -6.51
C ALA A 347 -21.67 -14.95 -5.97
N GLY A 348 -21.79 -15.09 -4.65
CA GLY A 348 -22.71 -16.02 -3.99
C GLY A 348 -22.25 -17.49 -4.04
N LEU A 349 -20.94 -17.71 -4.16
CA LEU A 349 -20.32 -19.03 -4.26
C LEU A 349 -20.03 -19.59 -2.87
N VAL A 350 -21.09 -19.98 -2.16
CA VAL A 350 -20.99 -20.41 -0.75
C VAL A 350 -20.16 -21.68 -0.61
N ASP A 351 -20.43 -22.68 -1.45
CA ASP A 351 -19.76 -23.98 -1.39
C ASP A 351 -18.26 -23.85 -1.68
N GLU A 352 -17.91 -23.08 -2.71
CA GLU A 352 -16.50 -22.79 -3.03
C GLU A 352 -15.83 -21.97 -1.94
N GLY A 353 -16.52 -21.00 -1.34
CA GLY A 353 -15.98 -20.19 -0.24
C GLY A 353 -15.66 -21.04 0.99
N LEU A 354 -16.56 -21.96 1.37
CA LEU A 354 -16.32 -22.92 2.46
C LEU A 354 -15.15 -23.85 2.14
N LEU A 355 -15.12 -24.42 0.93
CA LEU A 355 -14.04 -25.28 0.46
C LEU A 355 -12.67 -24.57 0.56
N TYR A 356 -12.56 -23.35 0.03
CA TYR A 356 -11.29 -22.63 0.07
C TYR A 356 -10.89 -22.22 1.48
N PHE A 357 -11.86 -21.87 2.35
CA PHE A 357 -11.57 -21.53 3.74
C PHE A 357 -10.99 -22.71 4.52
N GLU A 358 -11.49 -23.93 4.29
CA GLU A 358 -10.93 -25.15 4.88
C GLU A 358 -9.51 -25.44 4.38
N ARG A 359 -9.26 -25.24 3.08
CA ARG A 359 -7.95 -25.46 2.44
C ARG A 359 -6.84 -24.56 2.98
N ILE A 360 -7.16 -23.34 3.45
CA ILE A 360 -6.20 -22.42 4.08
C ILE A 360 -5.42 -23.14 5.19
N LYS A 361 -6.14 -23.87 6.04
CA LYS A 361 -5.55 -24.58 7.19
C LYS A 361 -5.01 -25.96 6.83
N SER A 362 -5.73 -26.72 6.00
CA SER A 362 -5.40 -28.13 5.75
C SER A 362 -4.27 -28.35 4.75
N GLU A 363 -4.08 -27.46 3.79
CA GLU A 363 -3.09 -27.63 2.72
C GLU A 363 -1.88 -26.71 2.80
N TYR A 364 -2.04 -25.50 3.36
CA TYR A 364 -1.00 -24.46 3.33
C TYR A 364 -0.51 -24.04 4.72
N GLU A 365 -1.02 -24.66 5.79
CA GLU A 365 -0.69 -24.36 7.19
C GLU A 365 -0.81 -22.85 7.53
N ILE A 366 -1.66 -22.12 6.81
CA ILE A 366 -1.93 -20.70 7.06
C ILE A 366 -2.97 -20.61 8.17
N GLU A 367 -2.68 -19.88 9.24
CA GLU A 367 -3.68 -19.59 10.27
C GLU A 367 -4.67 -18.51 9.77
N PRO A 368 -5.99 -18.78 9.76
CA PRO A 368 -6.98 -17.81 9.29
C PRO A 368 -6.92 -16.49 10.04
N THR A 369 -6.52 -15.42 9.33
CA THR A 369 -6.52 -14.04 9.85
C THR A 369 -7.94 -13.47 9.99
N ILE A 370 -8.06 -12.33 10.67
CA ILE A 370 -9.32 -11.59 10.84
C ILE A 370 -10.00 -11.25 9.51
N GLN A 371 -9.22 -11.04 8.44
CA GLN A 371 -9.74 -10.71 7.12
C GLN A 371 -10.43 -11.91 6.46
N HIS A 372 -9.87 -13.12 6.62
CA HIS A 372 -10.50 -14.34 6.11
C HIS A 372 -11.86 -14.57 6.77
N TYR A 373 -11.94 -14.49 8.10
CA TYR A 373 -13.22 -14.58 8.83
C TYR A 373 -14.20 -13.48 8.42
N GLY A 374 -13.72 -12.25 8.22
CA GLY A 374 -14.55 -11.15 7.71
C GLY A 374 -15.17 -11.45 6.35
N CYS A 375 -14.41 -12.04 5.42
CA CYS A 375 -14.93 -12.46 4.11
C CYS A 375 -15.96 -13.59 4.24
N MET A 376 -15.72 -14.57 5.10
CA MET A 376 -16.65 -15.69 5.33
C MET A 376 -17.96 -15.24 5.97
N VAL A 377 -17.91 -14.35 6.96
CA VAL A 377 -19.11 -13.79 7.60
C VAL A 377 -19.91 -12.94 6.60
N ASP A 378 -19.24 -12.19 5.73
CA ASP A 378 -19.92 -11.46 4.64
C ASP A 378 -20.56 -12.42 3.62
N LEU A 379 -19.86 -13.49 3.21
CA LEU A 379 -20.38 -14.53 2.32
C LEU A 379 -21.63 -15.21 2.89
N LEU A 380 -21.54 -15.77 4.10
CA LEU A 380 -22.65 -16.45 4.77
C LEU A 380 -23.79 -15.48 5.07
N GLY A 381 -23.45 -14.25 5.47
CA GLY A 381 -24.40 -13.19 5.73
C GLY A 381 -25.25 -12.84 4.51
N ARG A 382 -24.63 -12.65 3.33
CA ARG A 382 -25.35 -12.38 2.08
C ARG A 382 -26.19 -13.56 1.58
N ALA A 383 -25.76 -14.78 1.88
CA ALA A 383 -26.49 -16.00 1.58
C ALA A 383 -27.69 -16.24 2.50
N GLY A 384 -27.86 -15.43 3.56
CA GLY A 384 -28.91 -15.61 4.57
C GLY A 384 -28.61 -16.68 5.62
N MET A 385 -27.39 -17.25 5.62
CA MET A 385 -26.91 -18.27 6.56
C MET A 385 -26.42 -17.62 7.86
N LEU A 386 -27.30 -16.88 8.53
CA LEU A 386 -26.94 -16.02 9.66
C LEU A 386 -26.52 -16.81 10.91
N ASN A 387 -27.08 -18.00 11.11
CA ASN A 387 -26.74 -18.84 12.26
C ASN A 387 -25.34 -19.41 12.09
N GLU A 388 -25.02 -19.91 10.90
CA GLU A 388 -23.71 -20.41 10.52
C GLU A 388 -22.66 -19.29 10.60
N ALA A 389 -23.01 -18.08 10.17
CA ALA A 389 -22.15 -16.91 10.34
C ALA A 389 -21.86 -16.62 11.82
N LEU A 390 -22.87 -16.69 12.70
CA LEU A 390 -22.68 -16.50 14.14
C LEU A 390 -21.84 -17.63 14.77
N GLU A 391 -22.07 -18.88 14.39
CA GLU A 391 -21.27 -20.01 14.88
C GLU A 391 -19.80 -19.90 14.44
N LEU A 392 -19.54 -19.47 13.20
CA LEU A 392 -18.19 -19.19 12.73
C LEU A 392 -17.50 -18.13 13.61
N ILE A 393 -18.20 -17.04 13.94
CA ILE A 393 -17.67 -15.98 14.82
C ILE A 393 -17.33 -16.53 16.20
N LYS A 394 -18.17 -17.40 16.76
CA LYS A 394 -17.93 -18.03 18.07
C LYS A 394 -16.75 -19.00 18.04
N SER A 395 -16.50 -19.67 16.90
CA SER A 395 -15.39 -20.61 16.76
C SER A 395 -14.01 -19.95 16.56
N MET A 396 -13.97 -18.63 16.36
CA MET A 396 -12.72 -17.90 16.09
C MET A 396 -11.74 -18.02 17.26
N HIS A 397 -10.48 -18.34 16.95
CA HIS A 397 -9.38 -18.35 17.93
C HIS A 397 -8.83 -16.93 18.22
N ILE A 398 -9.23 -15.96 17.40
CA ILE A 398 -8.86 -14.54 17.51
C ILE A 398 -10.10 -13.74 17.94
N LYS A 399 -9.93 -12.73 18.78
CA LYS A 399 -11.04 -11.86 19.20
C LYS A 399 -11.72 -11.22 17.97
N PRO A 400 -13.04 -11.39 17.78
CA PRO A 400 -13.74 -10.78 16.66
C PRO A 400 -13.67 -9.26 16.73
N THR A 401 -13.39 -8.63 15.58
CA THR A 401 -13.34 -7.17 15.46
C THR A 401 -14.73 -6.59 15.22
N ASP A 402 -14.80 -5.26 15.35
CA ASP A 402 -15.97 -4.47 15.02
C ASP A 402 -16.41 -4.62 13.55
N VAL A 403 -15.47 -4.83 12.62
CA VAL A 403 -15.78 -5.10 11.21
C VAL A 403 -16.62 -6.37 11.05
N ILE A 404 -16.24 -7.47 11.73
CA ILE A 404 -16.95 -8.76 11.63
C ILE A 404 -18.38 -8.65 12.17
N TRP A 405 -18.54 -8.06 13.36
CA TRP A 405 -19.87 -7.87 13.93
C TRP A 405 -20.72 -6.91 13.11
N ARG A 406 -20.14 -5.89 12.46
CA ARG A 406 -20.86 -5.01 11.52
C ARG A 406 -21.30 -5.75 10.26
N SER A 407 -20.49 -6.67 9.72
CA SER A 407 -20.89 -7.52 8.60
C SER A 407 -22.11 -8.37 8.95
N LEU A 408 -22.10 -9.01 10.13
CA LEU A 408 -23.26 -9.77 10.62
C LEU A 408 -24.49 -8.87 10.84
N LEU A 409 -24.34 -7.72 11.49
CA LEU A 409 -25.45 -6.78 11.72
C LEU A 409 -26.06 -6.28 10.40
N SER A 410 -25.22 -6.02 9.39
CA SER A 410 -25.67 -5.63 8.05
C SER A 410 -26.47 -6.75 7.38
N ALA A 411 -26.01 -8.00 7.48
CA ALA A 411 -26.73 -9.15 6.97
C ALA A 411 -28.08 -9.36 7.69
N CYS A 412 -28.10 -9.24 9.02
CA CYS A 412 -29.32 -9.31 9.81
C CYS A 412 -30.36 -8.25 9.40
N LYS A 413 -29.94 -7.03 9.05
CA LYS A 413 -30.86 -6.03 8.48
C LYS A 413 -31.47 -6.51 7.16
N VAL A 414 -30.65 -7.01 6.24
CA VAL A 414 -31.10 -7.43 4.90
C VAL A 414 -32.10 -8.59 5.00
N HIS A 415 -31.82 -9.56 5.85
CA HIS A 415 -32.67 -10.74 6.07
C HIS A 415 -33.71 -10.56 7.18
N GLN A 416 -33.89 -9.34 7.70
CA GLN A 416 -34.87 -8.97 8.72
C GLN A 416 -34.81 -9.81 10.01
N ASN A 417 -33.64 -10.32 10.38
CA ASN A 417 -33.44 -11.10 11.61
C ASN A 417 -33.09 -10.17 12.77
N LEU A 418 -34.11 -9.75 13.53
CA LEU A 418 -33.93 -8.79 14.62
C LEU A 418 -33.14 -9.38 15.80
N GLU A 419 -33.35 -10.65 16.14
CA GLU A 419 -32.73 -11.31 17.29
C GLU A 419 -31.20 -11.37 17.15
N LEU A 420 -30.70 -11.87 16.02
CA LEU A 420 -29.27 -11.90 15.74
C LEU A 420 -28.69 -10.49 15.55
N GLY A 421 -29.49 -9.56 15.03
CA GLY A 421 -29.12 -8.14 14.94
C GLY A 421 -28.85 -7.52 16.31
N GLU A 422 -29.70 -7.78 17.31
CA GLU A 422 -29.50 -7.30 18.67
C GLU A 422 -28.23 -7.90 19.30
N ILE A 423 -27.94 -9.18 19.05
CA ILE A 423 -26.68 -9.83 19.50
C ILE A 423 -25.46 -9.15 18.88
N ALA A 424 -25.46 -8.96 17.56
CA ALA A 424 -24.35 -8.31 16.86
C ALA A 424 -24.13 -6.87 17.35
N ALA A 425 -25.22 -6.10 17.49
CA ALA A 425 -25.17 -4.74 18.01
C ALA A 425 -24.65 -4.70 19.46
N LYS A 426 -25.09 -5.59 20.34
CA LYS A 426 -24.61 -5.65 21.73
C LYS A 426 -23.09 -5.86 21.80
N ASN A 427 -22.53 -6.72 20.96
CA ASN A 427 -21.09 -6.96 20.90
C ASN A 427 -20.32 -5.73 20.35
N LEU A 428 -20.89 -5.00 19.39
CA LEU A 428 -20.33 -3.73 18.90
C LEU A 428 -20.32 -2.65 19.98
N LEU A 429 -21.38 -2.58 20.79
CA LEU A 429 -21.52 -1.60 21.88
C LEU A 429 -20.59 -1.88 23.05
N GLN A 430 -20.26 -3.15 23.30
CA GLN A 430 -19.27 -3.54 24.31
C GLN A 430 -17.83 -3.33 23.85
N SER A 431 -17.62 -3.16 22.54
CA SER A 431 -16.31 -2.83 21.98
C SER A 431 -16.06 -1.32 22.11
N ASN A 432 -14.82 -0.91 22.42
CA ASN A 432 -14.44 0.50 22.59
C ASN A 432 -14.64 1.37 21.32
N SER A 433 -15.08 0.78 20.20
CA SER A 433 -15.31 1.42 18.89
C SER A 433 -16.80 1.75 18.69
N SER A 434 -17.33 2.73 19.42
CA SER A 434 -18.73 3.14 19.26
C SER A 434 -18.91 3.95 17.97
N ASN A 435 -19.48 3.34 16.93
CA ASN A 435 -19.73 3.99 15.63
C ASN A 435 -21.21 4.38 15.49
N PRO A 436 -21.54 5.64 15.16
CA PRO A 436 -22.92 6.10 15.00
C PRO A 436 -23.71 5.30 13.95
N SER A 437 -23.02 4.78 12.93
CA SER A 437 -23.65 3.94 11.90
C SER A 437 -24.29 2.69 12.47
N ASP A 438 -23.73 2.13 13.54
CA ASP A 438 -24.14 0.85 14.10
C ASP A 438 -25.45 1.03 14.89
N TYR A 439 -25.58 2.13 15.64
CA TYR A 439 -26.84 2.54 16.26
C TYR A 439 -27.91 2.88 15.23
N LEU A 440 -27.54 3.56 14.14
CA LEU A 440 -28.49 3.88 13.08
C LEU A 440 -28.98 2.61 12.39
N LEU A 441 -28.10 1.63 12.17
CA LEU A 441 -28.45 0.34 11.59
C LEU A 441 -29.42 -0.44 12.48
N LEU A 442 -29.15 -0.49 13.79
CA LEU A 442 -30.06 -1.11 14.76
C LEU A 442 -31.40 -0.34 14.86
N SER A 443 -31.37 0.99 14.90
CA SER A 443 -32.57 1.83 14.88
C SER A 443 -33.42 1.60 13.64
N ASN A 444 -32.78 1.36 12.50
CA ASN A 444 -33.45 1.05 11.24
C ASN A 444 -34.12 -0.33 11.30
N MET A 445 -33.47 -1.33 11.90
CA MET A 445 -34.08 -2.65 12.13
C MET A 445 -35.29 -2.56 13.07
N TYR A 446 -35.22 -1.76 14.15
CA TYR A 446 -36.37 -1.51 15.03
C TYR A 446 -37.52 -0.82 14.31
N ALA A 447 -37.23 0.17 13.44
CA ALA A 447 -38.26 0.82 12.64
C ALA A 447 -38.95 -0.17 11.69
N GLY A 448 -38.19 -1.05 11.03
CA GLY A 448 -38.74 -2.12 10.19
C GLY A 448 -39.62 -3.10 10.96
N ALA A 449 -39.29 -3.39 12.22
CA ALA A 449 -40.08 -4.21 13.13
C ALA A 449 -41.19 -3.44 13.86
N GLN A 450 -41.46 -2.18 13.50
CA GLN A 450 -42.47 -1.30 14.12
C GLN A 450 -42.29 -1.06 15.63
N ARG A 451 -41.07 -1.23 16.16
CA ARG A 451 -40.71 -0.99 17.58
C ARG A 451 -40.29 0.47 17.80
N TRP A 452 -41.22 1.40 17.68
CA TRP A 452 -40.93 2.84 17.71
C TRP A 452 -40.34 3.36 19.03
N GLU A 453 -40.68 2.74 20.16
CA GLU A 453 -40.06 3.07 21.46
C GLU A 453 -38.55 2.80 21.45
N ASP A 454 -38.12 1.69 20.84
CA ASP A 454 -36.71 1.33 20.72
C ASP A 454 -35.96 2.21 19.71
N VAL A 455 -36.63 2.65 18.65
CA VAL A 455 -36.12 3.67 17.73
C VAL A 455 -35.82 4.96 18.50
N ALA A 456 -36.78 5.46 19.27
CA ALA A 456 -36.62 6.67 20.07
C ALA A 456 -35.45 6.51 21.06
N ARG A 457 -35.42 5.39 21.82
CA ARG A 457 -34.35 5.06 22.77
C ARG A 457 -32.96 5.07 22.12
N THR A 458 -32.85 4.47 20.93
CA THR A 458 -31.58 4.34 20.21
C THR A 458 -31.13 5.69 19.65
N ARG A 459 -32.03 6.49 19.08
CA ARG A 459 -31.74 7.84 18.58
C ARG A 459 -31.37 8.81 19.71
N SER A 460 -32.01 8.72 20.87
CA SER A 460 -31.61 9.49 22.06
C SER A 460 -30.19 9.17 22.49
N LYS A 461 -29.77 7.89 22.47
CA LYS A 461 -28.38 7.50 22.76
C LYS A 461 -27.37 8.10 21.78
N ILE A 462 -27.72 8.20 20.50
CA ILE A 462 -26.86 8.85 19.49
C ILE A 462 -26.67 10.34 19.83
N ALA A 463 -27.76 11.02 20.20
CA ALA A 463 -27.72 12.44 20.54
C ALA A 463 -26.94 12.72 21.83
N THR A 464 -27.12 11.90 22.87
CA THR A 464 -26.41 12.08 24.16
C THR A 464 -24.91 11.84 24.05
N ASN A 465 -24.49 10.95 23.15
CA ASN A 465 -23.07 10.60 22.98
C ASN A 465 -22.30 11.61 22.08
N GLY A 466 -22.96 12.67 21.59
CA GLY A 466 -22.30 13.76 20.87
C GLY A 466 -21.71 13.36 19.51
N PHE A 467 -22.21 12.29 18.91
CA PHE A 467 -21.66 11.74 17.69
C PHE A 467 -21.83 12.69 16.48
N LYS A 468 -20.72 13.09 15.86
CA LYS A 468 -20.74 13.81 14.57
C LYS A 468 -20.85 12.81 13.42
N GLN A 469 -21.98 12.81 12.72
CA GLN A 469 -22.20 11.95 11.56
C GLN A 469 -21.56 12.55 10.31
N THR A 470 -20.75 11.76 9.59
CA THR A 470 -20.34 12.13 8.23
C THR A 470 -21.51 11.89 7.27
N PRO A 471 -21.98 12.91 6.53
CA PRO A 471 -23.08 12.73 5.59
C PRO A 471 -22.68 11.81 4.43
N GLY A 472 -23.66 11.08 3.90
CA GLY A 472 -23.49 10.33 2.66
C GLY A 472 -23.27 11.28 1.48
N PHE A 473 -22.23 11.04 0.69
CA PHE A 473 -21.91 11.84 -0.49
C PHE A 473 -21.63 10.96 -1.70
N SER A 474 -21.79 11.56 -2.87
CA SER A 474 -21.39 10.99 -4.15
C SER A 474 -20.46 11.96 -4.86
N LEU A 475 -19.36 11.45 -5.38
CA LEU A 475 -18.39 12.16 -6.20
C LEU A 475 -18.60 11.77 -7.66
N VAL A 476 -18.59 12.73 -8.56
CA VAL A 476 -18.68 12.48 -10.01
C VAL A 476 -17.59 13.23 -10.74
N GLU A 477 -16.92 12.54 -11.66
CA GLU A 477 -15.86 13.13 -12.48
C GLU A 477 -16.43 13.63 -13.81
N VAL A 478 -16.30 14.94 -14.06
CA VAL A 478 -16.75 15.57 -15.30
C VAL A 478 -15.69 16.58 -15.75
N GLY A 479 -15.22 16.44 -17.00
CA GLY A 479 -14.23 17.38 -17.56
C GLY A 479 -12.94 17.45 -16.75
N ARG A 480 -12.47 16.31 -16.21
CA ARG A 480 -11.28 16.19 -15.33
C ARG A 480 -11.39 16.95 -14.00
N ARG A 481 -12.60 17.25 -13.55
CA ARG A 481 -12.88 17.82 -12.23
C ARG A 481 -13.82 16.90 -11.48
N VAL A 482 -13.60 16.78 -10.17
CA VAL A 482 -14.44 15.98 -9.27
C VAL A 482 -15.43 16.91 -8.59
N TYR A 483 -16.71 16.58 -8.69
CA TYR A 483 -17.80 17.31 -8.06
C TYR A 483 -18.41 16.46 -6.96
N LYS A 484 -18.64 17.06 -5.79
CA LYS A 484 -19.22 16.39 -4.62
C LYS A 484 -20.66 16.83 -4.43
N PHE A 485 -21.54 15.86 -4.25
CA PHE A 485 -22.95 16.07 -3.91
C PHE A 485 -23.27 15.37 -2.59
N VAL A 486 -24.02 16.05 -1.72
CA VAL A 486 -24.66 15.45 -0.54
C VAL A 486 -26.15 15.26 -0.79
N SER A 487 -26.87 14.62 0.14
CA SER A 487 -28.32 14.47 0.00
C SER A 487 -29.01 15.83 0.09
N GLN A 488 -29.97 16.09 -0.80
CA GLN A 488 -30.71 17.37 -0.90
C GLN A 488 -29.80 18.60 -1.10
N ASP A 489 -28.70 18.43 -1.83
CA ASP A 489 -27.70 19.48 -2.02
C ASP A 489 -28.20 20.60 -2.96
N MET A 490 -28.32 21.82 -2.43
CA MET A 490 -28.62 23.04 -3.18
C MET A 490 -27.45 24.04 -3.17
N SER A 491 -26.26 23.63 -2.71
CA SER A 491 -25.09 24.50 -2.62
C SER A 491 -24.38 24.69 -3.97
N HIS A 492 -24.62 23.79 -4.94
CA HIS A 492 -23.98 23.85 -6.25
C HIS A 492 -24.55 25.03 -7.08
N PRO A 493 -23.71 25.82 -7.79
CA PRO A 493 -24.19 26.98 -8.56
C PRO A 493 -25.24 26.67 -9.64
N GLN A 494 -25.28 25.42 -10.12
CA GLN A 494 -26.24 24.94 -11.12
C GLN A 494 -27.36 24.08 -10.52
N TRP A 495 -27.65 24.20 -9.22
CA TRP A 495 -28.61 23.33 -8.53
C TRP A 495 -29.99 23.33 -9.21
N GLU A 496 -30.50 24.47 -9.68
CA GLU A 496 -31.80 24.56 -10.37
C GLU A 496 -31.86 23.62 -11.59
N GLY A 497 -30.85 23.68 -12.47
CA GLY A 497 -30.78 22.81 -13.64
C GLY A 497 -30.58 21.32 -13.30
N ILE A 498 -29.90 21.02 -12.19
CA ILE A 498 -29.77 19.63 -11.69
C ILE A 498 -31.13 19.09 -11.25
N TYR A 499 -31.90 19.88 -10.49
CA TYR A 499 -33.23 19.48 -10.02
C TYR A 499 -34.25 19.41 -11.16
N GLU A 500 -34.17 20.31 -12.15
CA GLU A 500 -34.95 20.22 -13.38
C GLU A 500 -34.66 18.91 -14.13
N THR A 501 -33.38 18.55 -14.27
CA THR A 501 -32.98 17.28 -14.90
C THR A 501 -33.49 16.08 -14.10
N ILE A 502 -33.45 16.12 -12.76
CA ILE A 502 -34.07 15.07 -11.93
C ILE A 502 -35.56 14.95 -12.23
N HIS A 503 -36.29 16.05 -12.35
CA HIS A 503 -37.71 16.01 -12.71
C HIS A 503 -37.92 15.36 -14.09
N GLN A 504 -37.10 15.68 -15.09
CA GLN A 504 -37.17 15.07 -16.42
C GLN A 504 -36.91 13.55 -16.35
N MET A 505 -35.86 13.15 -15.63
CA MET A 505 -35.52 11.74 -15.40
C MET A 505 -36.68 10.99 -14.74
N GLU A 506 -37.28 11.55 -13.69
CA GLU A 506 -38.41 10.93 -13.00
C GLU A 506 -39.64 10.78 -13.88
N TRP A 507 -39.90 11.76 -14.75
CA TRP A 507 -41.02 11.68 -15.67
C TRP A 507 -40.85 10.50 -16.64
N GLN A 508 -39.65 10.33 -17.21
CA GLN A 508 -39.34 9.20 -18.09
C GLN A 508 -39.36 7.85 -17.36
N LEU A 509 -38.81 7.81 -16.15
CA LEU A 509 -38.81 6.62 -15.29
C LEU A 509 -40.20 6.08 -15.00
N LYS A 510 -41.21 6.95 -14.86
CA LYS A 510 -42.61 6.52 -14.67
C LYS A 510 -43.15 5.73 -15.86
N PHE A 511 -42.75 6.05 -17.09
CA PHE A 511 -43.19 5.31 -18.28
C PHE A 511 -42.52 3.95 -18.41
N GLU A 512 -41.27 3.82 -17.95
CA GLU A 512 -40.52 2.56 -17.92
C GLU A 512 -40.90 1.66 -16.74
N GLY A 513 -41.86 2.06 -15.90
CA GLY A 513 -42.37 1.25 -14.78
C GLY A 513 -41.51 1.29 -13.52
N TYR A 514 -40.61 2.28 -13.38
CA TYR A 514 -39.88 2.47 -12.12
C TYR A 514 -40.81 2.95 -10.99
N SER A 515 -40.73 2.26 -9.85
CA SER A 515 -41.37 2.66 -8.60
C SER A 515 -40.32 2.90 -7.51
N ALA A 516 -40.35 4.07 -6.88
CA ALA A 516 -39.46 4.39 -5.78
C ALA A 516 -39.67 3.44 -4.59
N ASP A 517 -38.60 2.85 -4.07
CA ASP A 517 -38.64 1.94 -2.93
C ASP A 517 -38.69 2.73 -1.60
N THR A 518 -39.90 3.14 -1.20
CA THR A 518 -40.13 3.94 0.01
C THR A 518 -39.83 3.18 1.30
N SER A 519 -39.71 1.84 1.26
CA SER A 519 -39.30 1.03 2.42
C SER A 519 -37.87 1.35 2.90
N GLN A 520 -37.05 1.95 2.03
CA GLN A 520 -35.70 2.40 2.37
C GLN A 520 -35.69 3.65 3.26
N VAL A 521 -36.80 4.38 3.36
CA VAL A 521 -36.93 5.58 4.19
C VAL A 521 -37.57 5.21 5.52
N LEU A 522 -36.72 4.89 6.50
CA LEU A 522 -37.11 4.42 7.83
C LEU A 522 -37.38 5.58 8.80
N HIS A 523 -38.25 6.49 8.35
CA HIS A 523 -38.82 7.57 9.12
C HIS A 523 -40.34 7.42 9.14
N ASP A 524 -40.94 7.71 10.30
CA ASP A 524 -42.39 7.78 10.44
C ASP A 524 -42.90 9.11 9.86
N ILE A 525 -42.96 9.15 8.53
CA ILE A 525 -43.40 10.27 7.70
C ILE A 525 -44.30 9.74 6.58
N ASP A 526 -45.07 10.61 5.94
CA ASP A 526 -45.97 10.21 4.86
C ASP A 526 -45.20 9.70 3.62
N GLU A 527 -45.89 8.90 2.80
CA GLU A 527 -45.30 8.27 1.61
C GLU A 527 -44.81 9.27 0.55
N GLU A 528 -45.41 10.46 0.46
CA GLU A 528 -44.98 11.48 -0.48
C GLU A 528 -43.67 12.14 -0.02
N GLU A 529 -43.53 12.40 1.28
CA GLU A 529 -42.28 12.88 1.87
C GLU A 529 -41.15 11.84 1.74
N LYS A 530 -41.45 10.53 1.89
CA LYS A 530 -40.47 9.46 1.61
C LYS A 530 -39.99 9.50 0.16
N ARG A 531 -40.92 9.62 -0.79
CA ARG A 531 -40.58 9.75 -2.22
C ARG A 531 -39.71 10.97 -2.46
N HIS A 532 -40.07 12.13 -1.90
CA HIS A 532 -39.31 13.38 -2.01
C HIS A 532 -37.87 13.23 -1.50
N ARG A 533 -37.66 12.55 -0.37
CA ARG A 533 -36.32 12.29 0.17
C ARG A 533 -35.47 11.41 -0.74
N LEU A 534 -36.06 10.39 -1.37
CA LEU A 534 -35.37 9.52 -2.32
C LEU A 534 -34.92 10.27 -3.59
N LYS A 535 -35.64 11.33 -4.01
CA LYS A 535 -35.24 12.15 -5.16
C LYS A 535 -33.91 12.85 -4.93
N GLY A 536 -33.74 13.37 -3.73
CA GLY A 536 -32.56 14.14 -3.31
C GLY A 536 -31.36 13.28 -2.95
N HIS A 537 -31.34 11.99 -3.24
CA HIS A 537 -30.15 11.16 -3.00
C HIS A 537 -28.95 11.69 -3.79
N SER A 538 -27.79 11.79 -3.14
CA SER A 538 -26.57 12.34 -3.74
C SER A 538 -26.14 11.66 -5.04
N GLN A 539 -26.43 10.37 -5.21
CA GLN A 539 -26.15 9.65 -6.45
C GLN A 539 -27.03 10.16 -7.61
N LYS A 540 -28.31 10.46 -7.36
CA LYS A 540 -29.23 10.96 -8.40
C LYS A 540 -28.82 12.37 -8.83
N LEU A 541 -28.43 13.22 -7.87
CA LEU A 541 -27.85 14.55 -8.13
C LEU A 541 -26.58 14.45 -8.98
N ALA A 542 -25.67 13.53 -8.64
CA ALA A 542 -24.44 13.28 -9.38
C ALA A 542 -24.70 12.79 -10.82
N ILE A 543 -25.67 11.90 -11.03
CA ILE A 543 -26.09 11.42 -12.36
C ILE A 543 -26.67 12.58 -13.18
N ALA A 544 -27.61 13.33 -12.61
CA ALA A 544 -28.24 14.46 -13.28
C ALA A 544 -27.20 15.52 -13.70
N PHE A 545 -26.27 15.86 -12.81
CA PHE A 545 -25.16 16.76 -13.13
C PHE A 545 -24.29 16.23 -14.28
N ALA A 546 -23.96 14.92 -14.28
CA ALA A 546 -23.18 14.31 -15.36
C ALA A 546 -23.93 14.32 -16.70
N LEU A 547 -25.24 14.08 -16.70
CA LEU A 547 -26.06 14.11 -17.92
C LEU A 547 -26.09 15.51 -18.54
N ILE A 548 -26.14 16.57 -17.72
CA ILE A 548 -26.11 17.97 -18.20
C ILE A 548 -24.76 18.30 -18.86
N ARG A 549 -23.67 17.76 -18.32
CA ARG A 549 -22.31 18.23 -18.63
C ARG A 549 -21.52 17.32 -19.56
N THR A 550 -22.08 16.18 -19.96
CA THR A 550 -21.39 15.19 -20.81
C THR A 550 -22.21 14.85 -22.05
N SER A 551 -21.52 14.68 -23.18
CA SER A 551 -22.15 14.33 -24.47
C SER A 551 -22.84 12.97 -24.40
N GLN A 552 -23.94 12.79 -25.15
CA GLN A 552 -24.66 11.51 -25.25
C GLN A 552 -23.70 10.33 -25.49
N GLY A 553 -23.99 9.19 -24.86
CA GLY A 553 -23.18 7.96 -24.94
C GLY A 553 -21.87 7.96 -24.15
N SER A 554 -21.43 9.08 -23.58
CA SER A 554 -20.22 9.08 -22.75
C SER A 554 -20.46 8.39 -21.39
N PRO A 555 -19.46 7.65 -20.85
CA PRO A 555 -19.63 6.92 -19.60
C PRO A 555 -19.64 7.85 -18.40
N ILE A 556 -20.47 7.52 -17.40
CA ILE A 556 -20.57 8.26 -16.13
C ILE A 556 -19.88 7.46 -15.04
N ARG A 557 -19.01 8.10 -14.26
CA ARG A 557 -18.30 7.47 -13.14
C ARG A 557 -18.62 8.17 -11.83
N ILE A 558 -19.11 7.40 -10.86
CA ILE A 558 -19.51 7.91 -9.56
C ILE A 558 -18.81 7.10 -8.47
N ALA A 559 -18.29 7.77 -7.45
CA ALA A 559 -17.76 7.15 -6.24
C ALA A 559 -18.57 7.60 -5.02
N ARG A 560 -18.87 6.68 -4.10
CA ARG A 560 -19.70 6.94 -2.91
C ARG A 560 -18.99 6.47 -1.65
N ASN A 561 -19.22 7.18 -0.53
CA ASN A 561 -18.70 6.76 0.78
C ASN A 561 -19.61 5.77 1.52
N LEU A 562 -20.84 5.56 1.04
CA LEU A 562 -21.82 4.63 1.59
C LEU A 562 -22.08 3.48 0.62
N ARG A 563 -22.53 2.34 1.16
CA ARG A 563 -23.14 1.26 0.38
C ARG A 563 -24.35 1.82 -0.38
N MET A 564 -24.56 1.35 -1.60
CA MET A 564 -25.73 1.76 -2.39
C MET A 564 -27.02 1.34 -1.68
N CYS A 565 -28.16 1.96 -1.99
CA CYS A 565 -29.47 1.48 -1.55
C CYS A 565 -30.23 0.87 -2.73
N ASN A 566 -31.22 0.01 -2.45
CA ASN A 566 -32.00 -0.68 -3.47
C ASN A 566 -32.63 0.29 -4.47
N ASP A 567 -33.20 1.39 -3.97
CA ASP A 567 -33.78 2.44 -4.80
C ASP A 567 -32.76 3.04 -5.78
N CYS A 568 -31.58 3.46 -5.31
CA CYS A 568 -30.53 4.00 -6.18
C CYS A 568 -30.02 2.98 -7.19
N HIS A 569 -29.91 1.70 -6.81
CA HIS A 569 -29.48 0.63 -7.70
C HIS A 569 -30.48 0.45 -8.84
N THR A 570 -31.76 0.25 -8.52
CA THR A 570 -32.84 0.11 -9.50
C THR A 570 -32.99 1.35 -10.36
N TYR A 571 -32.98 2.55 -9.76
CA TYR A 571 -33.00 3.82 -10.47
C TYR A 571 -31.90 3.90 -11.53
N THR A 572 -30.67 3.54 -11.17
CA THR A 572 -29.52 3.64 -12.09
C THR A 572 -29.59 2.65 -13.24
N LYS A 573 -30.16 1.45 -13.02
CA LYS A 573 -30.46 0.51 -14.11
C LYS A 573 -31.37 1.15 -15.15
N PHE A 574 -32.51 1.69 -14.74
CA PHE A 574 -33.43 2.33 -15.68
C PHE A 574 -32.79 3.52 -16.38
N ILE A 575 -32.04 4.36 -15.67
CA ILE A 575 -31.34 5.49 -16.29
C ILE A 575 -30.32 5.03 -17.35
N SER A 576 -29.64 3.90 -17.12
CA SER A 576 -28.70 3.36 -18.12
C SER A 576 -29.37 3.02 -19.46
N ILE A 577 -30.63 2.57 -19.44
CA ILE A 577 -31.45 2.34 -20.65
C ILE A 577 -31.93 3.67 -21.22
N ILE A 578 -32.65 4.46 -20.41
CA ILE A 578 -33.37 5.66 -20.87
C ILE A 578 -32.43 6.66 -21.54
N TYR A 579 -31.24 6.84 -20.98
CA TYR A 579 -30.25 7.79 -21.47
C TYR A 579 -29.10 7.14 -22.26
N GLU A 580 -29.17 5.83 -22.51
CA GLU A 580 -28.16 5.04 -23.24
C GLU A 580 -26.74 5.29 -22.70
N ARG A 581 -26.57 5.17 -21.38
CA ARG A 581 -25.29 5.44 -20.69
C ARG A 581 -24.75 4.19 -20.01
N GLU A 582 -23.45 3.97 -20.17
CA GLU A 582 -22.67 3.14 -19.26
C GLU A 582 -22.39 3.93 -17.99
N ILE A 583 -22.88 3.45 -16.84
CA ILE A 583 -22.70 4.12 -15.54
C ILE A 583 -21.94 3.18 -14.61
N THR A 584 -20.75 3.58 -14.19
CA THR A 584 -19.96 2.86 -13.19
C THR A 584 -20.11 3.56 -11.84
N VAL A 585 -20.62 2.85 -10.84
CA VAL A 585 -20.73 3.34 -9.47
C VAL A 585 -19.83 2.50 -8.57
N ARG A 586 -18.84 3.14 -7.95
CA ARG A 586 -18.05 2.55 -6.86
C ARG A 586 -18.73 2.88 -5.54
N ASP A 587 -19.17 1.87 -4.81
CA ASP A 587 -19.56 2.02 -3.41
C ASP A 587 -18.38 1.69 -2.47
N ARG A 588 -18.64 1.58 -1.16
CA ARG A 588 -17.59 1.28 -0.17
C ARG A 588 -16.86 -0.04 -0.44
N TYR A 589 -17.52 -1.02 -1.03
CA TYR A 589 -17.05 -2.41 -1.10
C TYR A 589 -16.75 -2.87 -2.52
N ARG A 590 -17.42 -2.32 -3.53
CA ARG A 590 -17.33 -2.83 -4.90
C ARG A 590 -17.75 -1.84 -5.98
N PHE A 591 -17.59 -2.26 -7.22
CA PHE A 591 -18.08 -1.60 -8.42
C PHE A 591 -19.40 -2.22 -8.89
N HIS A 592 -20.29 -1.34 -9.31
CA HIS A 592 -21.52 -1.68 -10.01
C HIS A 592 -21.44 -1.05 -11.40
N HIS A 593 -21.43 -1.89 -12.43
CA HIS A 593 -21.43 -1.43 -13.83
C HIS A 593 -22.84 -1.58 -14.38
N PHE A 594 -23.51 -0.45 -14.58
CA PHE A 594 -24.85 -0.38 -15.14
C PHE A 594 -24.77 -0.15 -16.63
N LYS A 595 -25.41 -1.05 -17.38
CA LYS A 595 -25.50 -0.99 -18.84
C LYS A 595 -26.75 -1.73 -19.29
N ASP A 596 -27.52 -1.09 -20.18
CA ASP A 596 -28.71 -1.67 -20.80
C ASP A 596 -29.69 -2.28 -19.77
N GLY A 597 -29.85 -1.62 -18.61
CA GLY A 597 -30.78 -2.01 -17.55
C GLY A 597 -30.28 -3.10 -16.62
N THR A 598 -29.10 -3.62 -16.88
CA THR A 598 -28.47 -4.65 -16.06
C THR A 598 -27.36 -4.04 -15.21
N CYS A 599 -26.99 -4.75 -14.15
CA CYS A 599 -25.83 -4.40 -13.34
C CYS A 599 -24.89 -5.61 -13.28
N SER A 600 -23.57 -5.37 -13.29
CA SER A 600 -22.55 -6.42 -13.20
C SER A 600 -22.71 -7.36 -12.00
N CYS A 601 -23.42 -6.92 -10.97
CA CYS A 601 -23.65 -7.72 -9.77
C CYS A 601 -24.86 -8.66 -9.79
N ARG A 602 -25.70 -8.60 -10.83
CA ARG A 602 -26.89 -9.47 -10.96
C ARG A 602 -27.84 -9.41 -9.75
N ASP A 603 -27.98 -8.23 -9.16
CA ASP A 603 -28.82 -7.97 -7.96
C ASP A 603 -28.39 -8.69 -6.67
N TYR A 604 -27.21 -9.32 -6.68
CA TYR A 604 -26.61 -9.90 -5.50
C TYR A 604 -25.56 -8.93 -4.95
N TRP A 605 -25.87 -8.16 -3.89
CA TRP A 605 -24.90 -7.36 -3.13
C TRP A 605 -25.12 -7.39 -1.65
#